data_AF-A0A430LUT5-F1
#
_entry.id   AF-A0A430LUT5-F1
#
_cell.length_a   1.000
_cell.length_b   1.000
_cell.length_c   1.000
_cell.angle_alpha   90.00
_cell.angle_beta   90.00
_cell.angle_gamma   90.00
#
_symmetry.space_group_name_H-M   'P 1'
#
loop_
_entity.id
_entity.type
_entity.pdbx_description
1 polymer ?
#
loop_
_entity_poly.entity_id
_entity_poly.type
_entity_poly.pdbx_seq_one_letter_code
_entity_poly.pdbx_strand_id
1 'polypeptide(L)'
;MAPPSSENTKLVEAIKNVAAIAFEEKSGFSIEYTDDNDDENDNEAIPEKIVVSLQSSGSSELLRVEAKNQIGGLLDLTAKICDEAIKREPRSSLSEKDIYACVEAALSRTGQFSIRYRHAESLSTTYASVAVNKAENKTEILAIAKEGNEKRSSFALLKVVCEKGLRLRRMSPS
;
A
#
# COMPACT_ATOMS: atom_id res chain seq x y z
N MET A 1 -22.70 -10.55 2.47
CA MET A 1 -21.48 -9.78 2.16
C MET A 1 -21.44 -9.52 0.67
N ALA A 2 -21.56 -8.24 0.26
CA ALA A 2 -21.38 -7.87 -1.13
C ALA A 2 -19.89 -8.01 -1.50
N PRO A 3 -19.55 -8.58 -2.66
CA PRO A 3 -18.16 -8.59 -3.13
C PRO A 3 -17.67 -7.15 -3.33
N PRO A 4 -16.37 -6.88 -3.16
CA PRO A 4 -15.83 -5.54 -3.38
C PRO A 4 -16.16 -5.08 -4.81
N SER A 5 -16.56 -3.81 -4.94
CA SER A 5 -16.78 -3.18 -6.24
C SER A 5 -15.55 -3.38 -7.14
N SER A 6 -15.78 -3.62 -8.42
CA SER A 6 -14.77 -3.95 -9.44
C SER A 6 -13.67 -2.88 -9.64
N GLU A 7 -13.78 -1.73 -8.99
CA GLU A 7 -12.89 -0.58 -9.19
C GLU A 7 -11.50 -0.76 -8.56
N ASN A 8 -11.34 -1.62 -7.55
CA ASN A 8 -10.08 -1.74 -6.79
C ASN A 8 -9.37 -3.10 -6.92
N THR A 9 -9.80 -3.98 -7.85
CA THR A 9 -9.27 -5.35 -7.96
C THR A 9 -7.74 -5.40 -8.10
N LYS A 10 -7.15 -4.55 -8.95
CA LYS A 10 -5.69 -4.49 -9.13
C LYS A 10 -4.95 -4.11 -7.85
N LEU A 11 -5.50 -3.16 -7.08
CA LEU A 11 -4.94 -2.73 -5.81
C LEU A 11 -5.02 -3.87 -4.78
N VAL A 12 -6.17 -4.53 -4.67
CA VAL A 12 -6.37 -5.66 -3.74
C VAL A 12 -5.43 -6.81 -4.07
N GLU A 13 -5.26 -7.16 -5.35
CA GLU A 13 -4.30 -8.18 -5.77
C GLU A 13 -2.86 -7.79 -5.41
N ALA A 14 -2.47 -6.53 -5.67
CA ALA A 14 -1.15 -6.03 -5.31
C ALA A 14 -0.90 -6.14 -3.81
N ILE A 15 -1.88 -5.78 -2.97
CA ILE A 15 -1.77 -5.88 -1.51
C ILE A 15 -1.55 -7.33 -1.07
N LYS A 16 -2.30 -8.28 -1.64
CA LYS A 16 -2.13 -9.70 -1.33
C LYS A 16 -0.76 -10.23 -1.72
N ASN A 17 -0.23 -9.80 -2.88
CA ASN A 17 1.12 -10.17 -3.32
C ASN A 17 2.19 -9.57 -2.40
N VAL A 18 2.04 -8.30 -2.03
CA VAL A 18 2.94 -7.60 -1.11
C VAL A 18 2.94 -8.31 0.26
N ALA A 19 1.77 -8.70 0.76
CA ALA A 19 1.63 -9.49 2.00
C ALA A 19 2.30 -10.87 1.90
N ALA A 20 2.08 -11.60 0.80
CA ALA A 20 2.73 -12.88 0.55
C ALA A 20 4.26 -12.79 0.59
N ILE A 21 4.83 -11.73 0.03
CA ILE A 21 6.27 -11.49 0.08
C ILE A 21 6.72 -11.08 1.49
N ALA A 22 5.97 -10.19 2.15
CA ALA A 22 6.31 -9.67 3.47
C ALA A 22 6.27 -10.75 4.57
N PHE A 23 5.33 -11.68 4.48
CA PHE A 23 5.10 -12.73 5.47
C PHE A 23 5.67 -14.09 5.05
N GLU A 24 6.29 -14.18 3.87
CA GLU A 24 6.85 -15.42 3.29
C GLU A 24 5.82 -16.55 3.11
N GLU A 25 4.55 -16.21 2.90
CA GLU A 25 3.46 -17.16 2.71
C GLU A 25 3.19 -17.39 1.21
N LYS A 26 3.21 -18.66 0.78
CA LYS A 26 3.10 -19.04 -0.64
C LYS A 26 1.73 -18.75 -1.27
N SER A 27 0.68 -18.56 -0.46
CA SER A 27 -0.67 -18.15 -0.88
C SER A 27 -1.55 -18.02 0.35
N GLY A 28 -2.42 -17.00 0.42
CA GLY A 28 -3.56 -17.10 1.32
C GLY A 28 -4.18 -15.84 1.90
N PHE A 29 -4.01 -14.66 1.30
CA PHE A 29 -4.57 -13.45 1.89
C PHE A 29 -6.00 -13.13 1.39
N SER A 30 -6.92 -12.92 2.32
CA SER A 30 -8.18 -12.22 2.05
C SER A 30 -8.17 -10.84 2.70
N ILE A 31 -8.95 -9.93 2.12
CA ILE A 31 -9.21 -8.60 2.69
C ILE A 31 -10.69 -8.54 3.01
N GLU A 32 -11.00 -8.28 4.27
CA GLU A 32 -12.37 -8.11 4.75
C GLU A 32 -12.65 -6.65 5.07
N TYR A 33 -13.93 -6.29 4.92
CA TYR A 33 -14.47 -4.97 5.19
C TYR A 33 -15.60 -5.12 6.19
N THR A 34 -15.51 -4.41 7.30
CA THR A 34 -16.58 -4.33 8.29
C THR A 34 -16.92 -2.88 8.53
N ASP A 35 -18.20 -2.53 8.40
CA ASP A 35 -18.73 -1.28 8.92
C ASP A 35 -19.05 -1.52 10.39
N ASP A 36 -18.34 -0.87 11.30
CA ASP A 36 -18.41 -1.13 12.77
C ASP A 36 -19.70 -0.55 13.40
N ASN A 37 -20.81 -0.52 12.66
CA ASN A 37 -22.09 0.08 13.05
C ASN A 37 -23.13 -0.96 13.54
N ASP A 38 -22.72 -2.18 13.88
CA ASP A 38 -23.65 -3.25 14.30
C ASP A 38 -23.99 -3.25 15.80
N ASP A 39 -23.55 -2.24 16.57
CA ASP A 39 -23.97 -2.09 17.97
C ASP A 39 -25.00 -0.96 18.14
N GLU A 40 -26.21 -1.40 18.48
CA GLU A 40 -27.28 -0.63 19.09
C GLU A 40 -26.73 0.25 20.24
N ASN A 41 -26.46 1.53 19.98
CA ASN A 41 -26.48 2.53 21.06
C ASN A 41 -26.80 3.93 20.53
N ASP A 42 -27.98 4.39 20.93
CA ASP A 42 -28.41 5.77 20.85
C ASP A 42 -27.41 6.68 21.61
N ASN A 43 -27.01 7.77 20.94
CA ASN A 43 -26.30 8.95 21.47
C ASN A 43 -24.77 8.96 21.38
N GLU A 44 -24.23 8.90 20.17
CA GLU A 44 -23.26 9.86 19.64
C GLU A 44 -23.05 9.54 18.16
N ALA A 45 -23.05 10.54 17.27
CA ALA A 45 -22.77 10.33 15.85
C ALA A 45 -21.28 10.00 15.67
N ILE A 46 -20.90 8.75 15.95
CA ILE A 46 -19.57 8.23 15.68
C ILE A 46 -19.41 8.25 14.15
N PRO A 47 -18.35 8.87 13.60
CA PRO A 47 -18.14 8.86 12.16
C PRO A 47 -18.04 7.42 11.67
N GLU A 48 -18.73 7.08 10.58
CA GLU A 48 -18.64 5.77 9.94
C GLU A 48 -17.16 5.39 9.72
N LYS A 49 -16.74 4.31 10.37
CA LYS A 49 -15.41 3.74 10.24
C LYS A 49 -15.52 2.43 9.49
N ILE A 50 -14.80 2.35 8.38
CA ILE A 50 -14.56 1.08 7.69
C ILE A 50 -13.32 0.46 8.30
N VAL A 51 -13.48 -0.76 8.80
CA VAL A 51 -12.39 -1.63 9.21
C VAL A 51 -11.91 -2.39 7.97
N VAL A 52 -10.61 -2.35 7.69
CA VAL A 52 -9.99 -3.17 6.65
C VAL A 52 -8.99 -4.11 7.31
N SER A 53 -9.20 -5.41 7.11
CA SER A 53 -8.42 -6.46 7.75
C SER A 53 -7.76 -7.37 6.73
N LEU A 54 -6.49 -7.69 6.97
CA LEU A 54 -5.74 -8.72 6.26
C LEU A 54 -5.83 -10.03 7.05
N GLN A 55 -6.41 -11.06 6.42
CA GLN A 55 -6.53 -12.41 6.98
C GLN A 55 -5.59 -13.35 6.23
N SER A 56 -5.00 -14.35 6.90
CA SER A 56 -4.29 -15.46 6.24
C SER A 56 -5.17 -16.71 6.19
N SER A 57 -4.89 -17.59 5.24
CA SER A 57 -5.66 -18.82 5.01
C SER A 57 -5.43 -19.80 6.15
N GLY A 58 -6.42 -19.90 7.04
CA GLY A 58 -6.42 -20.87 8.15
C GLY A 58 -6.04 -20.30 9.52
N SER A 59 -5.93 -18.98 9.69
CA SER A 59 -5.76 -18.36 11.00
C SER A 59 -6.29 -16.91 11.05
N SER A 60 -6.46 -16.44 12.28
CA SER A 60 -6.85 -15.10 12.75
C SER A 60 -6.35 -13.90 11.94
N GLU A 61 -7.03 -12.77 12.15
CA GLU A 61 -6.65 -11.44 11.68
C GLU A 61 -5.16 -11.14 11.93
N LEU A 62 -4.43 -10.81 10.87
CA LEU A 62 -3.00 -10.52 10.94
C LEU A 62 -2.74 -9.02 11.11
N LEU A 63 -3.46 -8.20 10.34
CA LEU A 63 -3.35 -6.75 10.40
C LEU A 63 -4.75 -6.15 10.25
N ARG A 64 -5.03 -5.13 11.05
CA ARG A 64 -6.26 -4.35 11.03
C ARG A 64 -5.94 -2.87 10.93
N VAL A 65 -6.74 -2.16 10.14
CA VAL A 65 -6.72 -0.69 10.07
C VAL A 65 -8.15 -0.14 10.08
N GLU A 66 -8.32 1.00 10.73
CA GLU A 66 -9.56 1.77 10.69
C GLU A 66 -9.38 2.94 9.73
N ALA A 67 -10.35 3.18 8.84
CA ALA A 67 -10.29 4.25 7.88
C ALA A 67 -11.67 4.86 7.60
N LYS A 68 -11.65 6.10 7.08
CA LYS A 68 -12.86 6.83 6.66
C LYS A 68 -13.45 6.35 5.33
N ASN A 69 -12.68 5.60 4.55
CA ASN A 69 -13.12 5.02 3.28
C ASN A 69 -12.23 3.82 2.91
N GLN A 70 -12.75 2.97 2.02
CA GLN A 70 -12.10 1.73 1.60
C GLN A 70 -10.68 1.96 1.05
N ILE A 71 -10.48 2.93 0.15
CA ILE A 71 -9.15 3.19 -0.44
C ILE A 71 -8.17 3.66 0.63
N GLY A 72 -8.60 4.52 1.55
CA GLY A 72 -7.79 4.94 2.70
C GLY A 72 -7.34 3.75 3.55
N GLY A 73 -8.26 2.81 3.83
CA GLY A 73 -7.92 1.59 4.56
C GLY A 73 -6.93 0.70 3.80
N LEU A 74 -7.14 0.49 2.51
CA LEU A 74 -6.21 -0.31 1.69
C LEU A 74 -4.80 0.30 1.64
N LEU A 75 -4.68 1.62 1.53
CA LEU A 75 -3.38 2.31 1.54
C LEU A 75 -2.68 2.22 2.91
N ASP A 76 -3.42 2.39 4.01
CA ASP A 76 -2.88 2.27 5.36
C ASP A 76 -2.42 0.83 5.65
N LEU A 77 -3.23 -0.15 5.25
CA LEU A 77 -2.90 -1.57 5.36
C LEU A 77 -1.61 -1.91 4.59
N THR A 78 -1.49 -1.41 3.35
CA THR A 78 -0.27 -1.60 2.54
C THR A 78 0.96 -1.03 3.22
N ALA A 79 0.86 0.18 3.79
CA ALA A 79 1.96 0.80 4.52
C ALA A 79 2.37 -0.04 5.75
N LYS A 80 1.41 -0.58 6.52
CA LYS A 80 1.69 -1.48 7.64
C LYS A 80 2.36 -2.79 7.21
N ILE A 81 1.92 -3.40 6.10
CA ILE A 81 2.57 -4.60 5.55
C ILE A 81 4.03 -4.29 5.19
N CYS A 82 4.29 -3.14 4.56
CA CYS A 82 5.65 -2.73 4.22
C CYS A 82 6.53 -2.51 5.46
N ASP A 83 5.97 -1.96 6.54
CA ASP A 83 6.69 -1.81 7.81
C ASP A 83 7.08 -3.16 8.41
N GLU A 84 6.18 -4.12 8.41
CA GLU A 84 6.49 -5.48 8.88
C GLU A 84 7.54 -6.16 8.02
N ALA A 85 7.46 -6.01 6.69
CA ALA A 85 8.47 -6.53 5.78
C ALA A 85 9.87 -5.96 6.08
N ILE A 86 9.99 -4.63 6.22
CA ILE A 86 11.27 -3.96 6.47
C ILE A 86 11.88 -4.42 7.80
N LYS A 87 11.08 -4.56 8.87
CA LYS A 87 11.55 -5.05 10.17
C LYS A 87 12.08 -6.49 10.12
N ARG A 88 11.47 -7.34 9.29
CA ARG A 88 11.82 -8.76 9.16
C ARG A 88 12.92 -9.04 8.15
N GLU A 89 13.38 -8.01 7.43
CA GLU A 89 14.32 -8.09 6.32
C GLU A 89 13.81 -8.96 5.16
N PRO A 90 13.11 -8.37 4.17
CA PRO A 90 12.40 -9.13 3.16
C PRO A 90 13.38 -9.93 2.30
N ARG A 91 13.05 -11.21 2.07
CA ARG A 91 13.87 -12.12 1.25
C ARG A 91 13.72 -11.93 -0.25
N SER A 92 12.67 -11.22 -0.68
CA SER A 92 12.40 -10.91 -2.10
C SER A 92 11.94 -9.46 -2.26
N SER A 93 12.16 -8.89 -3.44
CA SER A 93 11.65 -7.56 -3.80
C SER A 93 10.21 -7.65 -4.33
N LEU A 94 9.49 -6.53 -4.25
CA LEU A 94 8.18 -6.38 -4.86
C LEU A 94 8.27 -6.35 -6.39
N SER A 95 7.21 -6.79 -7.07
CA SER A 95 7.11 -6.63 -8.51
C SER A 95 6.79 -5.18 -8.89
N GLU A 96 7.27 -4.71 -10.04
CA GLU A 96 6.92 -3.37 -10.54
C GLU A 96 5.41 -3.21 -10.74
N LYS A 97 4.73 -4.29 -11.15
CA LYS A 97 3.28 -4.30 -11.36
C LYS A 97 2.52 -3.97 -10.07
N ASP A 98 2.93 -4.56 -8.95
CA ASP A 98 2.30 -4.31 -7.64
C ASP A 98 2.55 -2.86 -7.20
N ILE A 99 3.76 -2.34 -7.42
CA ILE A 99 4.09 -0.94 -7.12
C ILE A 99 3.24 0.02 -7.97
N TYR A 100 3.07 -0.24 -9.27
CA TYR A 100 2.26 0.59 -10.16
C TYR A 100 0.79 0.63 -9.75
N ALA A 101 0.19 -0.52 -9.43
CA ALA A 101 -1.19 -0.57 -8.97
C ALA A 101 -1.42 0.32 -7.74
N CYS A 102 -0.47 0.30 -6.79
CA CYS A 102 -0.52 1.16 -5.62
C CYS A 102 -0.26 2.64 -5.95
N VAL A 103 0.63 2.97 -6.88
CA VAL A 103 0.87 4.37 -7.31
C VAL A 103 -0.37 4.97 -7.96
N GLU A 104 -1.03 4.24 -8.87
CA GLU A 104 -2.27 4.67 -9.52
C GLU A 104 -3.36 4.96 -8.48
N ALA A 105 -3.55 4.06 -7.51
CA ALA A 105 -4.57 4.22 -6.47
C ALA A 105 -4.24 5.31 -5.43
N ALA A 106 -2.97 5.41 -5.02
CA ALA A 106 -2.52 6.32 -3.96
C ALA A 106 -2.42 7.76 -4.45
N LEU A 107 -1.86 7.98 -5.64
CA LEU A 107 -1.51 9.31 -6.12
C LEU A 107 -2.40 9.79 -7.27
N SER A 108 -3.39 8.98 -7.70
CA SER A 108 -4.32 9.28 -8.79
C SER A 108 -3.63 9.79 -10.05
N ARG A 109 -2.47 9.20 -10.38
CA ARG A 109 -1.67 9.59 -11.55
C ARG A 109 -1.97 8.66 -12.72
N THR A 110 -2.05 9.24 -13.91
CA THR A 110 -2.07 8.53 -15.18
C THR A 110 -0.74 8.74 -15.91
N GLY A 111 -0.25 7.71 -16.60
CA GLY A 111 0.96 7.80 -17.41
C GLY A 111 1.88 6.59 -17.28
N GLN A 112 2.96 6.60 -18.04
CA GLN A 112 4.01 5.58 -17.94
C GLN A 112 4.91 5.90 -16.75
N PHE A 113 4.90 5.01 -15.76
CA PHE A 113 5.79 5.08 -14.62
C PHE A 113 7.14 4.43 -14.92
N SER A 114 8.19 4.89 -14.25
CA SER A 114 9.49 4.22 -14.22
C SER A 114 9.94 4.10 -12.77
N ILE A 115 10.31 2.87 -12.36
CA ILE A 115 10.98 2.61 -11.09
C ILE A 115 12.48 2.53 -11.36
N ARG A 116 13.29 3.17 -10.51
CA ARG A 116 14.75 3.16 -10.64
C ARG A 116 15.39 2.85 -9.31
N TYR A 117 16.36 1.95 -9.32
CA TYR A 117 17.23 1.63 -8.20
C TYR A 117 18.64 2.14 -8.49
N ARG A 118 19.27 2.79 -7.51
CA ARG A 118 20.66 3.25 -7.60
C ARG A 118 21.39 2.92 -6.32
N HIS A 119 22.47 2.15 -6.43
CA HIS A 119 23.33 1.84 -5.30
C HIS A 119 24.43 2.89 -5.15
N ALA A 120 24.60 3.42 -3.94
CA ALA A 120 25.68 4.31 -3.56
C ALA A 120 26.66 3.53 -2.67
N GLU A 121 27.70 2.98 -3.30
CA GLU A 121 28.69 2.11 -2.65
C GLU A 121 29.33 2.75 -1.42
N SER A 122 29.68 4.03 -1.51
CA SER A 122 30.31 4.80 -0.41
C SER A 122 29.43 4.93 0.84
N LEU A 123 28.12 4.73 0.71
CA LEU A 123 27.15 4.84 1.80
C LEU A 123 26.47 3.51 2.11
N SER A 124 26.83 2.42 1.42
CA SER A 124 26.16 1.12 1.48
C SER A 124 24.62 1.26 1.43
N THR A 125 24.13 2.15 0.58
CA THR A 125 22.72 2.54 0.52
C THR A 125 22.20 2.42 -0.89
N THR A 126 21.02 1.84 -1.05
CA THR A 126 20.26 1.81 -2.29
C THR A 126 19.12 2.82 -2.22
N TYR A 127 19.01 3.64 -3.27
CA TYR A 127 17.92 4.58 -3.48
C TYR A 127 16.94 3.98 -4.48
N ALA A 128 15.66 3.93 -4.12
CA ALA A 128 14.58 3.57 -5.02
C ALA A 128 13.69 4.79 -5.27
N SER A 129 13.32 5.03 -6.52
CA SER A 129 12.41 6.12 -6.88
C SER A 129 11.38 5.67 -7.90
N VAL A 130 10.16 6.20 -7.79
CA VAL A 130 9.14 6.10 -8.83
C VAL A 130 8.90 7.49 -9.42
N ALA A 131 8.95 7.56 -10.74
CA ALA A 131 8.70 8.75 -11.51
C ALA A 131 7.64 8.50 -12.58
N VAL A 132 6.90 9.55 -12.97
CA VAL A 132 5.92 9.50 -14.06
C VAL A 132 6.41 10.36 -15.22
N ASN A 133 6.37 9.82 -16.44
CA ASN A 133 6.66 10.57 -17.66
C ASN A 133 5.40 11.27 -18.15
N LYS A 134 5.44 12.59 -18.27
CA LYS A 134 4.36 13.40 -18.87
C LYS A 134 4.60 13.60 -20.36
N ALA A 135 3.54 13.92 -21.09
CA ALA A 135 3.53 14.10 -22.55
C ALA A 135 4.58 15.10 -23.10
N GLU A 136 5.08 16.02 -22.28
CA GLU A 136 6.06 17.05 -22.67
C GLU A 136 7.54 16.66 -22.39
N ASN A 137 7.90 15.37 -22.33
CA ASN A 137 9.23 14.91 -21.86
C ASN A 137 9.62 15.39 -20.44
N LYS A 138 8.63 15.84 -19.65
CA LYS A 138 8.83 16.21 -18.25
C LYS A 138 8.63 14.98 -17.37
N THR A 139 9.69 14.54 -16.72
CA THR A 139 9.64 13.48 -15.71
C THR A 139 9.40 14.10 -14.33
N GLU A 140 8.34 13.68 -13.64
CA GLU A 140 8.06 14.08 -12.26
C GLU A 140 8.37 12.92 -11.30
N ILE A 141 9.21 13.16 -10.29
CA ILE A 141 9.49 12.18 -9.23
C ILE A 141 8.34 12.23 -8.22
N LEU A 142 7.63 11.11 -8.08
CA LEU A 142 6.47 11.01 -7.18
C LEU A 142 6.88 10.58 -5.76
N ALA A 143 7.80 9.63 -5.67
CA ALA A 143 8.33 9.15 -4.39
C ALA A 143 9.79 8.67 -4.54
N ILE A 144 10.53 8.79 -3.44
CA ILE A 144 11.89 8.28 -3.27
C ILE A 144 12.00 7.68 -1.88
N ALA A 145 12.73 6.56 -1.78
CA ALA A 145 13.09 5.91 -0.54
C ALA A 145 14.56 5.49 -0.58
N LYS A 146 15.16 5.30 0.60
CA LYS A 146 16.55 4.85 0.76
C LYS A 146 16.61 3.75 1.81
N GLU A 147 17.31 2.67 1.51
CA GLU A 147 17.47 1.50 2.38
C GLU A 147 18.79 0.77 2.07
N GLY A 148 19.18 -0.20 2.88
CA GLY A 148 20.48 -0.89 2.72
C GLY A 148 20.60 -1.79 1.49
N ASN A 149 19.48 -2.21 0.88
CA ASN A 149 19.48 -3.06 -0.31
C ASN A 149 18.21 -2.85 -1.16
N GLU A 150 18.18 -3.45 -2.35
CA GLU A 150 17.05 -3.32 -3.29
C GLU A 150 15.72 -3.81 -2.70
N LYS A 151 15.71 -4.95 -2.00
CA LYS A 151 14.48 -5.55 -1.43
C LYS A 151 13.84 -4.61 -0.42
N ARG A 152 14.63 -4.15 0.56
CA ARG A 152 14.19 -3.16 1.56
C ARG A 152 13.77 -1.86 0.88
N SER A 153 14.51 -1.41 -0.14
CA SER A 153 14.20 -0.18 -0.88
C SER A 153 12.87 -0.25 -1.64
N SER A 154 12.50 -1.42 -2.19
CA SER A 154 11.20 -1.60 -2.87
C SER A 154 10.03 -1.44 -1.90
N PHE A 155 10.10 -2.05 -0.72
CA PHE A 155 9.07 -1.91 0.31
C PHE A 155 9.02 -0.49 0.88
N ALA A 156 10.18 0.12 1.14
CA ALA A 156 10.24 1.51 1.61
C ALA A 156 9.67 2.48 0.57
N LEU A 157 9.91 2.26 -0.73
CA LEU A 157 9.31 3.06 -1.80
C LEU A 157 7.79 2.93 -1.80
N LEU A 158 7.26 1.71 -1.75
CA LEU A 158 5.82 1.47 -1.73
C LEU A 158 5.16 2.11 -0.50
N LYS A 159 5.78 1.98 0.68
CA LYS A 159 5.34 2.66 1.91
C LYS A 159 5.20 4.17 1.69
N VAL A 160 6.24 4.84 1.16
CA VAL A 160 6.23 6.29 0.91
C VAL A 160 5.12 6.69 -0.08
N VAL A 161 4.85 5.87 -1.10
CA VAL A 161 3.74 6.08 -2.05
C VAL A 161 2.40 6.08 -1.31
N CYS A 162 2.13 5.06 -0.50
CA CYS A 162 0.88 4.93 0.24
C CYS A 162 0.69 6.06 1.26
N GLU A 163 1.74 6.42 2.02
CA GLU A 163 1.70 7.52 2.98
C GLU A 163 1.41 8.87 2.31
N LYS A 164 2.00 9.14 1.14
CA LYS A 164 1.70 10.34 0.36
C LYS A 164 0.24 10.35 -0.11
N GLY A 165 -0.27 9.22 -0.61
CA GLY A 165 -1.67 9.11 -1.00
C GLY A 165 -2.65 9.34 0.13
N LEU A 166 -2.35 8.80 1.32
CA LEU A 166 -3.13 9.04 2.54
C LEU A 166 -3.16 10.52 2.92
N ARG A 167 -2.02 11.22 2.86
CA ARG A 167 -1.96 12.65 3.15
C ARG A 167 -2.83 13.47 2.19
N LEU A 168 -2.77 13.17 0.89
CA LEU A 168 -3.61 13.84 -0.11
C LEU A 168 -5.11 13.65 0.19
N ARG A 169 -5.52 12.42 0.50
CA ARG A 169 -6.92 12.08 0.81
C ARG A 169 -7.44 12.69 2.13
N ARG A 170 -6.54 13.03 3.07
CA ARG A 170 -6.89 13.74 4.30
C ARG A 170 -7.00 15.26 4.10
N MET A 171 -6.40 15.80 3.04
CA MET A 171 -6.39 17.23 2.73
C MET A 171 -7.50 17.63 1.74
N SER A 172 -8.06 16.68 0.97
CA SER A 172 -9.23 16.95 0.14
C SER A 172 -10.47 17.15 1.03
N PRO A 173 -11.13 18.32 1.00
CA PRO A 173 -12.44 18.46 1.63
C PRO A 173 -13.42 17.54 0.89
N SER A 174 -14.19 16.78 1.66
CA SER A 174 -15.29 15.93 1.19
C SER A 174 -16.33 16.72 0.41
#